data_AF-A0A9D5ZT30-F1
#
_entry.id   AF-A0A9D5ZT30-F1
#
_cell.length_a   1.000
_cell.length_b   1.000
_cell.length_c   1.000
_cell.angle_alpha   90.00
_cell.angle_beta   90.00
_cell.angle_gamma   90.00
#
_symmetry.space_group_name_H-M   'P 1'
#
loop_
_entity.id
_entity.type
_entity.pdbx_description
1 polymer ?
#
loop_
_entity_poly.entity_id
_entity_poly.type
_entity_poly.pdbx_seq_one_letter_code
_entity_poly.pdbx_strand_id
1 'polypeptide(L)'
;MKSIKLFVACVLSLVLVFIIMLIIGSKEAYAVTQYAQRCASNQDFVTSLYNSILKRSPDSEGYRNWVDFLSKGANREDVISKFFESQEYQGFGRSNRDYARDLYNGILGRDPDSGGHDNWTHALDTGMSKSEVMRRFFESPEYKGIIEQCNKLR
;
A
#
# COMPACT_ATOMS: atom_id res chain seq x y z
N MET A 1 -1.92 26.38 27.77
CA MET A 1 -1.19 25.26 28.43
C MET A 1 -1.39 23.87 27.80
N LYS A 2 -2.54 23.56 27.16
CA LYS A 2 -2.72 22.29 26.42
C LYS A 2 -1.91 22.22 25.10
N SER A 3 -1.72 23.35 24.42
CA SER A 3 -1.05 23.42 23.11
C SER A 3 0.47 23.23 23.16
N ILE A 4 1.13 23.61 24.26
CA ILE A 4 2.58 23.43 24.44
C ILE A 4 2.93 21.96 24.72
N LYS A 5 2.06 21.23 25.45
CA LYS A 5 2.25 19.79 25.71
C LYS A 5 2.12 18.94 24.45
N LEU A 6 1.24 19.33 23.53
CA LEU A 6 1.07 18.66 22.24
C LEU A 6 2.23 18.93 21.28
N PHE A 7 2.79 20.15 21.31
CA PHE A 7 3.96 20.52 20.52
C PHE A 7 5.24 19.85 21.06
N VAL A 8 5.43 19.80 22.38
CA VAL A 8 6.56 19.11 23.02
C VAL A 8 6.48 17.59 22.81
N ALA A 9 5.29 16.98 22.84
CA ALA A 9 5.12 15.55 22.53
C ALA A 9 5.37 15.22 21.05
N CYS A 10 5.01 16.12 20.14
CA CYS A 10 5.27 15.98 18.70
C CYS A 10 6.77 16.16 18.37
N VAL A 11 7.45 17.10 19.05
CA VAL A 11 8.89 17.31 18.88
C VAL A 11 9.71 16.20 19.57
N LEU A 12 9.28 15.67 20.73
CA LEU A 12 9.91 14.50 21.35
C LEU A 12 9.77 13.22 20.51
N SER A 13 8.62 13.01 19.86
CA SER A 13 8.43 11.84 18.98
C SER A 13 9.27 11.95 17.71
N LEU A 14 9.41 13.16 17.15
CA LEU A 14 10.28 13.43 15.99
C LEU A 14 11.77 13.26 16.34
N VAL A 15 12.23 13.78 17.48
CA VAL A 15 13.63 13.66 17.92
C VAL A 15 13.99 12.21 18.25
N LEU A 16 13.07 11.44 18.86
CA LEU A 16 13.29 10.02 19.14
C LEU A 16 13.36 9.18 17.86
N VAL A 17 12.53 9.48 16.86
CA VAL A 17 12.58 8.83 15.54
C VAL A 17 13.88 9.16 14.81
N PHE A 18 14.38 10.40 14.90
CA PHE A 18 15.69 10.78 14.33
C PHE A 18 16.86 10.08 15.06
N ILE A 19 16.80 9.96 16.39
CA ILE A 19 17.81 9.23 17.16
C ILE A 19 17.79 7.73 16.81
N ILE A 20 16.61 7.14 16.65
CA ILE A 20 16.44 5.75 16.16
C ILE A 20 17.00 5.61 14.74
N MET A 21 16.76 6.57 13.83
CA MET A 21 17.31 6.56 12.46
C MET A 21 18.84 6.64 12.43
N LEU A 22 19.46 7.32 13.39
CA LEU A 22 20.91 7.48 13.47
C LEU A 22 21.62 6.27 14.10
N ILE A 23 20.96 5.50 14.98
CA ILE A 23 21.59 4.39 15.73
C ILE A 23 21.58 3.06 14.94
N ILE A 24 20.51 2.77 14.20
CA ILE A 24 20.31 1.43 13.59
C ILE A 24 20.73 1.40 12.10
N GLY A 25 21.13 2.54 11.54
CA GLY A 25 21.35 2.69 10.10
C GLY A 25 20.01 2.70 9.33
N SER A 26 19.97 3.43 8.21
CA SER A 26 18.73 3.65 7.47
C SER A 26 18.05 2.34 7.04
N LYS A 27 18.78 1.30 6.69
CA LYS A 27 18.18 0.06 6.19
C LYS A 27 17.36 -0.69 7.27
N GLU A 28 17.83 -0.69 8.51
CA GLU A 28 17.18 -1.43 9.61
C GLU A 28 16.14 -0.59 10.35
N ALA A 29 16.34 0.73 10.46
CA ALA A 29 15.29 1.65 10.92
C ALA A 29 14.09 1.68 9.96
N TYR A 30 14.36 1.62 8.63
CA TYR A 30 13.30 1.48 7.63
C TYR A 30 12.59 0.14 7.74
N ALA A 31 13.30 -0.96 8.02
CA ALA A 31 12.68 -2.27 8.23
C ALA A 31 11.72 -2.27 9.42
N VAL A 32 12.12 -1.70 10.58
CA VAL A 32 11.26 -1.60 11.77
C VAL A 32 10.02 -0.74 11.51
N THR A 33 10.12 0.37 10.77
CA THR A 33 8.94 1.12 10.31
C THR A 33 8.09 0.36 9.29
N GLN A 34 8.72 -0.40 8.40
CA GLN A 34 8.03 -1.15 7.34
C GLN A 34 7.19 -2.30 7.91
N TYR A 35 7.60 -2.93 9.01
CA TYR A 35 6.83 -3.99 9.67
C TYR A 35 5.56 -3.48 10.37
N ALA A 36 5.60 -2.32 11.03
CA ALA A 36 4.40 -1.71 11.62
C ALA A 36 3.42 -1.19 10.54
N GLN A 37 3.94 -0.82 9.38
CA GLN A 37 3.19 -0.20 8.28
C GLN A 37 2.43 -1.21 7.39
N ARG A 38 2.81 -2.50 7.44
CA ARG A 38 2.12 -3.57 6.69
C ARG A 38 0.68 -3.78 7.14
N CYS A 39 0.36 -3.36 8.37
CA CYS A 39 -0.94 -3.56 9.00
C CYS A 39 -1.67 -2.23 9.16
N ALA A 40 -1.62 -1.46 8.07
CA ALA A 40 -2.21 -0.14 7.94
C ALA A 40 -3.63 -0.09 8.52
N SER A 41 -3.93 0.97 9.29
CA SER A 41 -5.31 1.34 9.63
C SER A 41 -6.13 1.51 8.35
N ASN A 42 -7.47 1.57 8.43
CA ASN A 42 -8.27 1.83 7.23
C ASN A 42 -7.88 3.18 6.58
N GLN A 43 -7.54 4.16 7.42
CA GLN A 43 -7.03 5.47 7.05
C GLN A 43 -5.71 5.40 6.27
N ASP A 44 -4.72 4.70 6.82
CA ASP A 44 -3.40 4.57 6.20
C ASP A 44 -3.47 3.74 4.92
N PHE A 45 -4.31 2.70 4.92
CA PHE A 45 -4.53 1.84 3.77
C PHE A 45 -5.17 2.62 2.62
N VAL A 46 -6.24 3.37 2.86
CA VAL A 46 -6.84 4.21 1.80
C VAL A 46 -5.82 5.21 1.28
N THR A 47 -5.08 5.88 2.16
CA THR A 47 -4.04 6.83 1.78
C THR A 47 -2.96 6.18 0.91
N SER A 48 -2.53 4.95 1.26
CA SER A 48 -1.53 4.24 0.47
C SER A 48 -2.04 3.91 -0.93
N LEU A 49 -3.30 3.48 -1.09
CA LEU A 49 -3.88 3.20 -2.41
C LEU A 49 -3.94 4.43 -3.31
N TYR A 50 -4.34 5.59 -2.78
CA TYR A 50 -4.32 6.84 -3.54
C TYR A 50 -2.91 7.18 -4.03
N ASN A 51 -1.91 7.08 -3.15
CA ASN A 51 -0.53 7.41 -3.50
C ASN A 51 0.10 6.37 -4.45
N SER A 52 -0.12 5.07 -4.21
CA SER A 52 0.56 4.00 -4.94
C SER A 52 -0.14 3.65 -6.26
N ILE A 53 -1.47 3.73 -6.34
CA ILE A 53 -2.25 3.37 -7.54
C ILE A 53 -2.58 4.62 -8.34
N LEU A 54 -3.20 5.63 -7.71
CA LEU A 54 -3.70 6.84 -8.38
C LEU A 54 -2.67 7.98 -8.43
N LYS A 55 -1.48 7.78 -7.84
CA LYS A 55 -0.35 8.74 -7.89
C LYS A 55 -0.73 10.15 -7.43
N ARG A 56 -1.67 10.26 -6.49
CA ARG A 56 -2.10 11.54 -5.89
C ARG A 56 -2.49 11.37 -4.43
N SER A 57 -2.61 12.49 -3.72
CA SER A 57 -3.25 12.50 -2.41
C SER A 57 -4.77 12.32 -2.52
N PRO A 58 -5.41 11.69 -1.54
CA PRO A 58 -6.86 11.57 -1.50
C PRO A 58 -7.52 12.94 -1.34
N ASP A 59 -8.64 13.15 -2.01
CA ASP A 59 -9.56 14.23 -1.66
C ASP A 59 -10.37 13.86 -0.42
N SER A 60 -10.89 14.87 0.29
CA SER A 60 -11.53 14.66 1.60
C SER A 60 -12.79 13.79 1.52
N GLU A 61 -13.53 13.83 0.41
CA GLU A 61 -14.78 13.08 0.26
C GLU A 61 -14.50 11.62 -0.09
N GLY A 62 -13.72 11.36 -1.13
CA GLY A 62 -13.31 10.03 -1.54
C GLY A 62 -12.59 9.29 -0.40
N TYR A 63 -11.72 9.98 0.34
CA TYR A 63 -11.09 9.43 1.54
C TYR A 63 -12.11 8.91 2.56
N ARG A 64 -13.03 9.78 2.99
CA ARG A 64 -14.03 9.43 4.01
C ARG A 64 -14.91 8.28 3.56
N ASN A 65 -15.34 8.29 2.30
CA ASN A 65 -16.21 7.25 1.74
C ASN A 65 -15.52 5.88 1.78
N TRP A 66 -14.25 5.78 1.38
CA TRP A 66 -13.52 4.51 1.45
C TRP A 66 -13.24 4.05 2.88
N VAL A 67 -12.88 4.97 3.77
CA VAL A 67 -12.63 4.64 5.19
C VAL A 67 -13.91 4.14 5.86
N ASP A 68 -15.06 4.78 5.60
CA ASP A 68 -16.36 4.34 6.12
C ASP A 68 -16.77 2.98 5.54
N PHE A 69 -16.56 2.77 4.24
CA PHE A 69 -16.84 1.49 3.59
C PHE A 69 -16.04 0.33 4.23
N LEU A 70 -14.75 0.53 4.48
CA LEU A 70 -13.90 -0.45 5.19
C LEU A 70 -14.31 -0.63 6.65
N SER A 71 -14.74 0.45 7.31
CA SER A 71 -15.17 0.40 8.72
C SER A 71 -16.49 -0.37 8.89
N LYS A 72 -17.28 -0.49 7.83
CA LYS A 72 -18.48 -1.34 7.75
C LYS A 72 -18.19 -2.80 7.39
N GLY A 73 -16.91 -3.19 7.32
CA GLY A 73 -16.49 -4.58 7.09
C GLY A 73 -16.26 -4.94 5.62
N ALA A 74 -16.15 -3.97 4.72
CA ALA A 74 -15.77 -4.25 3.34
C ALA A 74 -14.38 -4.92 3.26
N ASN A 75 -14.22 -5.82 2.29
CA ASN A 75 -12.95 -6.48 2.03
C ASN A 75 -11.95 -5.48 1.41
N ARG A 76 -10.70 -5.52 1.89
CA ARG A 76 -9.61 -4.70 1.34
C ARG A 76 -9.25 -5.06 -0.10
N GLU A 77 -9.36 -6.34 -0.47
CA GLU A 77 -9.12 -6.80 -1.85
C GLU A 77 -10.13 -6.18 -2.83
N ASP A 78 -11.39 -6.07 -2.42
CA ASP A 78 -12.44 -5.41 -3.22
C ASP A 78 -12.13 -3.91 -3.38
N VAL A 79 -11.64 -3.25 -2.34
CA VAL A 79 -11.24 -1.84 -2.42
C VAL A 79 -10.06 -1.66 -3.36
N ILE A 80 -9.02 -2.50 -3.25
CA ILE A 80 -7.87 -2.46 -4.17
C ILE A 80 -8.34 -2.64 -5.62
N SER A 81 -9.16 -3.67 -5.88
CA SER A 81 -9.71 -3.94 -7.21
C SER A 81 -10.45 -2.74 -7.77
N LYS A 82 -11.31 -2.09 -6.95
CA LYS A 82 -12.04 -0.88 -7.34
C LYS A 82 -11.13 0.30 -7.71
N PHE A 83 -9.96 0.43 -7.09
CA PHE A 83 -8.98 1.46 -7.47
C PHE A 83 -8.37 1.18 -8.85
N PHE A 84 -7.94 -0.06 -9.11
CA PHE A 84 -7.40 -0.47 -10.42
C PHE A 84 -8.46 -0.48 -11.54
N GLU A 85 -9.73 -0.71 -11.20
CA GLU A 85 -10.85 -0.70 -12.15
C GLU A 85 -11.44 0.70 -12.36
N SER A 86 -11.05 1.68 -11.55
CA SER A 86 -11.57 3.04 -11.64
C SER A 86 -11.25 3.69 -12.99
N GLN A 87 -12.17 4.53 -13.48
CA GLN A 87 -11.94 5.34 -14.69
C GLN A 87 -10.68 6.19 -14.57
N GLU A 88 -10.35 6.63 -13.36
CA GLU A 88 -9.14 7.40 -13.07
C GLU A 88 -7.87 6.59 -13.36
N TYR A 89 -7.77 5.36 -12.85
CA TYR A 89 -6.61 4.51 -13.14
C TYR A 89 -6.56 4.11 -14.62
N GLN A 90 -7.70 3.78 -15.23
CA GLN A 90 -7.76 3.45 -16.66
C GLN A 90 -7.31 4.65 -17.53
N GLY A 91 -7.58 5.88 -17.08
CA GLY A 91 -7.13 7.11 -17.73
C GLY A 91 -5.61 7.26 -17.84
N PHE A 92 -4.82 6.53 -17.05
CA PHE A 92 -3.36 6.51 -17.19
C PHE A 92 -2.86 5.76 -18.43
N GLY A 93 -3.70 4.94 -19.06
CA GLY A 93 -3.30 4.18 -20.26
C GLY A 93 -2.08 3.29 -20.02
N ARG A 94 -1.99 2.67 -18.84
CA ARG A 94 -0.82 1.88 -18.42
C ARG A 94 -0.54 0.73 -19.40
N SER A 95 0.73 0.60 -19.78
CA SER A 95 1.26 -0.61 -20.40
C SER A 95 1.11 -1.82 -19.47
N ASN A 96 1.21 -3.03 -20.01
CA ASN A 96 1.20 -4.25 -19.20
C ASN A 96 2.35 -4.27 -18.18
N ARG A 97 3.53 -3.78 -18.58
CA ARG A 97 4.68 -3.65 -17.69
C ARG A 97 4.42 -2.66 -16.55
N ASP A 98 3.88 -1.48 -16.85
CA ASP A 98 3.57 -0.51 -15.79
C ASP A 98 2.45 -1.01 -14.87
N TYR A 99 1.43 -1.68 -15.43
CA TYR A 99 0.36 -2.31 -14.66
C TYR A 99 0.91 -3.35 -13.68
N ALA A 100 1.81 -4.23 -14.13
CA ALA A 100 2.47 -5.20 -13.25
C ALA A 100 3.24 -4.51 -12.11
N ARG A 101 4.00 -3.45 -12.39
CA ARG A 101 4.70 -2.68 -11.35
C ARG A 101 3.73 -2.02 -10.36
N ASP A 102 2.63 -1.47 -10.86
CA ASP A 102 1.62 -0.83 -10.02
C ASP A 102 0.91 -1.87 -9.12
N LEU A 103 0.72 -3.12 -9.56
CA LEU A 103 0.23 -4.22 -8.70
C LEU A 103 1.18 -4.53 -7.54
N TYR A 104 2.49 -4.63 -7.80
CA TYR A 104 3.48 -4.83 -6.72
C TYR A 104 3.42 -3.71 -5.68
N ASN A 105 3.37 -2.46 -6.14
CA ASN A 105 3.31 -1.31 -5.24
C ASN A 105 1.97 -1.19 -4.51
N GLY A 106 0.86 -1.47 -5.18
CA GLY A 106 -0.50 -1.34 -4.64
C GLY A 106 -0.91 -2.49 -3.71
N ILE A 107 -0.47 -3.72 -3.99
CA ILE A 107 -0.88 -4.93 -3.26
C ILE A 107 0.19 -5.37 -2.26
N LEU A 108 1.45 -5.36 -2.67
CA LEU A 108 2.57 -5.89 -1.88
C LEU A 108 3.38 -4.79 -1.18
N GLY A 109 3.16 -3.52 -1.55
CA GLY A 109 3.82 -2.38 -0.93
C GLY A 109 5.33 -2.32 -1.21
N ARG A 110 5.77 -2.87 -2.34
CA ARG A 110 7.18 -2.88 -2.76
C ARG A 110 7.30 -2.77 -4.27
N ASP A 111 8.51 -2.48 -4.74
CA ASP A 111 8.84 -2.62 -6.15
C ASP A 111 9.04 -4.10 -6.54
N PRO A 112 8.77 -4.44 -7.82
CA PRO A 112 9.07 -5.77 -8.33
C PRO A 112 10.57 -6.01 -8.42
N ASP A 113 10.97 -7.26 -8.21
CA ASP A 113 12.26 -7.73 -8.72
C ASP A 113 12.18 -7.91 -10.25
N SER A 114 13.32 -7.89 -10.94
CA SER A 114 13.34 -7.92 -12.41
C SER A 114 12.68 -9.17 -12.98
N GLY A 115 12.94 -10.34 -12.39
CA GLY A 115 12.38 -11.61 -12.86
C GLY A 115 10.86 -11.68 -12.69
N GLY A 116 10.36 -11.31 -11.52
CA GLY A 116 8.93 -11.20 -11.26
C GLY A 116 8.25 -10.21 -12.20
N HIS A 117 8.85 -9.04 -12.41
CA HIS A 117 8.31 -8.03 -13.31
C HIS A 117 8.16 -8.54 -14.74
N ASP A 118 9.21 -9.17 -15.27
CA ASP A 118 9.25 -9.65 -16.65
C ASP A 118 8.28 -10.83 -16.85
N ASN A 119 8.16 -11.72 -15.87
CA ASN A 119 7.21 -12.83 -15.91
C ASN A 119 5.75 -12.36 -15.98
N TRP A 120 5.36 -11.41 -15.12
CA TRP A 120 3.99 -10.87 -15.15
C TRP A 120 3.71 -10.05 -16.39
N THR A 121 4.69 -9.30 -16.87
CA THR A 121 4.60 -8.56 -18.14
C THR A 121 4.37 -9.53 -19.29
N HIS A 122 5.15 -10.60 -19.39
CA HIS A 122 5.00 -11.62 -20.42
C HIS A 122 3.64 -12.33 -20.34
N ALA A 123 3.16 -12.65 -19.14
CA ALA A 123 1.84 -13.27 -18.95
C ALA A 123 0.72 -12.37 -19.50
N LEU A 124 0.78 -11.06 -19.23
CA LEU A 124 -0.18 -10.10 -19.76
C LEU A 124 -0.05 -9.94 -21.28
N ASP A 125 1.17 -9.86 -21.80
CA ASP A 125 1.44 -9.72 -23.23
C ASP A 125 1.00 -10.95 -24.04
N THR A 126 0.96 -12.13 -23.41
CA THR A 126 0.51 -13.40 -24.03
C THR A 126 -0.97 -13.70 -23.78
N GLY A 127 -1.73 -12.76 -23.20
CA GLY A 127 -3.19 -12.80 -23.16
C GLY A 127 -3.81 -13.16 -21.80
N MET A 128 -3.02 -13.31 -20.73
CA MET A 128 -3.59 -13.39 -19.38
C MET A 128 -4.30 -12.08 -19.04
N SER A 129 -5.52 -12.14 -18.50
CA SER A 129 -6.27 -10.93 -18.16
C SER A 129 -5.65 -10.18 -16.98
N LYS A 130 -5.82 -8.86 -16.96
CA LYS A 130 -5.41 -8.00 -15.84
C LYS A 130 -6.04 -8.44 -14.51
N SER A 131 -7.30 -8.90 -14.54
CA SER A 131 -8.01 -9.43 -13.38
C SER A 131 -7.42 -10.75 -12.88
N GLU A 132 -7.03 -11.66 -13.78
CA GLU A 132 -6.38 -12.91 -13.43
C GLU A 132 -5.00 -12.68 -12.81
N VAL A 133 -4.21 -11.76 -13.38
CA VAL A 133 -2.92 -11.38 -12.78
C VAL A 133 -3.13 -10.78 -11.39
N MET A 134 -4.07 -9.85 -11.21
CA MET A 134 -4.38 -9.28 -9.89
C MET A 134 -4.79 -10.36 -8.88
N ARG A 135 -5.67 -11.29 -9.28
CA ARG A 135 -6.07 -12.43 -8.44
C ARG A 135 -4.86 -13.25 -7.98
N ARG A 136 -3.89 -13.50 -8.86
CA ARG A 136 -2.66 -14.22 -8.51
C ARG A 136 -1.76 -13.48 -7.51
N PHE A 137 -1.82 -12.16 -7.47
CA PHE A 137 -1.15 -11.39 -6.40
C PHE A 137 -1.83 -11.61 -5.05
N PHE A 138 -3.17 -11.56 -4.97
CA PHE A 138 -3.91 -11.86 -3.73
C PHE A 138 -3.73 -13.31 -3.27
N GLU A 139 -3.57 -14.24 -4.20
CA GLU A 139 -3.35 -15.65 -3.86
C GLU A 139 -1.90 -16.00 -3.51
N SER A 140 -0.98 -15.06 -3.75
CA SER A 140 0.45 -15.29 -3.55
C SER A 140 0.78 -15.58 -2.08
N PRO A 141 1.77 -16.46 -1.80
CA PRO A 141 2.26 -16.66 -0.45
C PRO A 141 2.73 -15.37 0.23
N GLU A 142 3.23 -14.42 -0.56
CA GLU A 142 3.67 -13.12 -0.06
C GLU A 142 2.50 -12.29 0.48
N TYR A 143 1.42 -12.13 -0.29
CA TYR A 143 0.24 -11.42 0.17
C TYR A 143 -0.40 -12.10 1.38
N LYS A 144 -0.54 -13.44 1.34
CA LYS A 144 -1.04 -14.21 2.50
C LYS A 144 -0.17 -14.01 3.74
N GLY A 145 1.15 -13.97 3.58
CA GLY A 145 2.08 -13.68 4.66
C GLY A 145 1.91 -12.28 5.25
N ILE A 146 1.65 -11.27 4.40
CA ILE A 146 1.32 -9.92 4.85
C ILE A 146 0.05 -9.92 5.70
N ILE A 147 -1.02 -10.56 5.22
CA ILE A 147 -2.30 -10.63 5.96
C ILE A 147 -2.16 -11.40 7.27
N GLU A 148 -1.47 -12.54 7.27
CA GLU A 148 -1.23 -13.33 8.48
C GLU A 148 -0.45 -12.52 9.51
N GLN A 149 0.60 -11.82 9.09
CA GLN A 149 1.37 -10.96 9.98
C GLN A 149 0.50 -9.87 10.61
N CYS A 150 -0.47 -9.34 9.86
CA CYS A 150 -1.39 -8.33 10.37
C CYS A 150 -2.44 -8.83 11.33
N ASN A 151 -2.91 -10.05 11.15
CA ASN A 151 -3.82 -10.67 12.10
C ASN A 151 -3.14 -10.97 13.44
N LYS A 152 -1.81 -11.16 13.48
CA LYS A 152 -1.06 -11.39 14.73
C LYS A 152 -0.85 -10.12 15.56
N LEU A 153 -0.97 -8.94 14.96
CA LEU A 153 -0.73 -7.64 15.60
C LEU A 153 -2.01 -6.92 16.04
N ARG A 154 -3.18 -7.49 15.73
CA ARG A 154 -4.51 -7.01 16.16
C ARG A 154 -5.01 -7.84 17.33
#